data_AF-A0A0A1UU00-F1
#
_entry.id   AF-A0A0A1UU00-F1
#
_cell.length_a   1.000
_cell.length_b   1.000
_cell.length_c   1.000
_cell.angle_alpha   90.00
_cell.angle_beta   90.00
_cell.angle_gamma   90.00
#
_symmetry.space_group_name_H-M   'P 1'
#
loop_
_entity.id
_entity.type
_entity.pdbx_description
1 polymer ?
#
loop_
_entity_poly.entity_id
_entity_poly.type
_entity_poly.pdbx_seq_one_letter_code
_entity_poly.pdbx_strand_id
1 'polypeptide(L)'
;MASTTSPIVSKILHLSDLELALLLCLISREHGIITTPSASLSLLTTELCLVATRTFGLTCSIVDCTPSTTLDDFASALLLPPKSTQQPQQPDYFAHGPRRSVHASPLLSSSQIANCILAKNLNLAPKSVQIQALELLRTRRIFTRTSVQTAPKQFIFIPVLEAEAPGKGERVTPHLNDFFSLAHWHDPDQGFVNIDEEDEVERGSAESVNRRNDSNSALVPESVRLASQIPLESKVLTGRAGNQPSRTTQSTSPS
;
A
#
# COMPACT_ATOMS: atom_id res chain seq x y z
N MET A 1 -28.95 -6.18 34.03
CA MET A 1 -29.25 -7.07 32.90
C MET A 1 -28.10 -6.94 31.91
N ALA A 2 -27.56 -8.04 31.38
CA ALA A 2 -26.49 -7.96 30.38
C ALA A 2 -27.11 -7.69 29.00
N SER A 3 -26.81 -6.54 28.41
CA SER A 3 -27.19 -6.22 27.04
C SER A 3 -26.29 -7.00 26.08
N THR A 4 -26.78 -8.13 25.56
CA THR A 4 -26.11 -8.90 24.52
C THR A 4 -26.05 -8.08 23.24
N THR A 5 -24.94 -7.39 22.99
CA THR A 5 -24.64 -6.79 21.70
C THR A 5 -24.64 -7.88 20.63
N SER A 6 -25.20 -7.59 19.45
CA SER A 6 -25.17 -8.56 18.36
C SER A 6 -23.72 -8.81 17.93
N PRO A 7 -23.35 -10.03 17.48
CA PRO A 7 -21.96 -10.35 17.16
C PRO A 7 -21.38 -9.47 16.05
N ILE A 8 -22.23 -8.91 15.17
CA ILE A 8 -21.83 -7.94 14.15
C ILE A 8 -21.52 -6.55 14.74
N VAL A 9 -22.28 -6.07 15.73
CA VAL A 9 -21.96 -4.83 16.45
C VAL A 9 -20.65 -5.00 17.23
N SER A 10 -20.46 -6.15 17.89
CA SER A 10 -19.20 -6.45 18.57
C SER A 10 -18.02 -6.43 17.58
N LYS A 11 -18.14 -7.01 16.38
CA LYS A 11 -17.10 -6.92 15.35
C LYS A 11 -16.81 -5.48 14.90
N ILE A 12 -17.85 -4.69 14.60
CA ILE A 12 -17.69 -3.28 14.16
C ILE A 12 -16.96 -2.45 15.22
N LEU A 13 -17.18 -2.72 16.52
CA LEU A 13 -16.53 -2.04 17.64
C LEU A 13 -15.05 -2.45 17.87
N HIS A 14 -14.52 -3.43 17.14
CA HIS A 14 -13.11 -3.86 17.22
C HIS A 14 -12.34 -3.58 15.91
N LEU A 15 -12.94 -2.91 14.93
CA LEU A 15 -12.24 -2.51 13.71
C LEU A 15 -11.27 -1.35 13.98
N SER A 16 -10.14 -1.32 13.28
CA SER A 16 -9.28 -0.13 13.24
C SER A 16 -9.98 1.06 12.54
N ASP A 17 -9.42 2.26 12.67
CA ASP A 17 -9.89 3.45 11.95
C ASP A 17 -9.84 3.25 10.42
N LEU A 18 -8.80 2.56 9.92
CA LEU A 18 -8.60 2.23 8.52
C LEU A 18 -9.59 1.17 8.02
N GLU A 19 -9.83 0.12 8.82
CA GLU A 19 -10.85 -0.89 8.53
C GLU A 19 -12.25 -0.28 8.49
N LEU A 20 -12.56 0.60 9.44
CA LEU A 20 -13.83 1.32 9.48
C LEU A 20 -13.99 2.26 8.28
N ALA A 21 -12.93 3.00 7.90
CA ALA A 21 -12.94 3.88 6.73
C ALA A 21 -13.19 3.10 5.42
N LEU A 22 -12.56 1.93 5.25
CA LEU A 22 -12.80 1.07 4.09
C LEU A 22 -14.19 0.41 4.13
N LEU A 23 -14.67 -0.02 5.30
CA LEU A 23 -16.03 -0.53 5.47
C LEU A 23 -17.08 0.53 5.07
N LEU A 24 -16.90 1.77 5.50
CA LEU A 24 -17.80 2.89 5.16
C LEU A 24 -17.88 3.10 3.64
N CYS A 25 -16.72 3.18 2.95
CA CYS A 25 -16.68 3.27 1.48
C CYS A 25 -17.37 2.07 0.80
N LEU A 26 -17.20 0.85 1.34
CA LEU A 26 -17.79 -0.37 0.79
C LEU A 26 -19.31 -0.43 0.94
N ILE A 27 -19.87 0.03 2.07
CA ILE A 27 -21.33 -0.01 2.31
C ILE A 27 -22.07 1.13 1.59
N SER A 28 -21.48 2.33 1.47
CA SER A 28 -22.06 3.41 0.66
C SER A 28 -21.84 3.20 -0.85
N ARG A 29 -20.82 2.43 -1.22
CA ARG A 29 -20.28 2.22 -2.58
C ARG A 29 -19.63 3.45 -3.21
N GLU A 30 -19.34 4.44 -2.38
CA GLU A 30 -18.67 5.68 -2.74
C GLU A 30 -17.15 5.53 -2.57
N HIS A 31 -16.44 6.63 -2.77
CA HIS A 31 -14.99 6.70 -2.72
C HIS A 31 -14.58 7.60 -1.53
N GLY A 32 -13.39 7.39 -0.97
CA GLY A 32 -12.85 8.20 0.12
C GLY A 32 -11.40 8.58 -0.10
N ILE A 33 -10.94 9.68 0.50
CA ILE A 33 -9.52 10.05 0.58
C ILE A 33 -9.01 9.67 1.98
N ILE A 34 -7.79 9.15 2.07
CA ILE A 34 -7.09 8.94 3.34
C ILE A 34 -5.78 9.74 3.32
N THR A 35 -5.47 10.41 4.43
CA THR A 35 -4.32 11.32 4.57
C THR A 35 -3.49 11.00 5.81
N THR A 36 -2.18 11.24 5.75
CA THR A 36 -1.22 10.93 6.83
C THR A 36 0.09 11.72 6.64
N PRO A 37 0.98 11.85 7.65
CA PRO A 37 2.30 12.45 7.47
C PRO A 37 3.17 11.69 6.46
N SER A 38 3.98 12.41 5.68
CA SER A 38 4.82 11.86 4.60
C SER A 38 5.68 10.65 5.00
N ALA A 39 6.20 10.65 6.23
CA ALA A 39 7.02 9.55 6.76
C ALA A 39 6.27 8.21 6.82
N SER A 40 4.94 8.24 6.95
CA SER A 40 4.08 7.07 7.16
C SER A 40 3.25 6.68 5.95
N LEU A 41 3.30 7.45 4.84
CA LEU A 41 2.51 7.19 3.62
C LEU A 41 2.69 5.76 3.09
N SER A 42 3.93 5.27 3.08
CA SER A 42 4.23 3.91 2.60
C SER A 42 3.67 2.83 3.53
N LEU A 43 3.77 3.01 4.85
CA LEU A 43 3.21 2.08 5.85
C LEU A 43 1.67 2.06 5.74
N LEU A 44 1.03 3.23 5.72
CA LEU A 44 -0.41 3.36 5.51
C LEU A 44 -0.86 2.67 4.22
N THR A 45 -0.12 2.80 3.12
CA THR A 45 -0.50 2.15 1.85
C THR A 45 -0.39 0.63 1.93
N THR A 46 0.62 0.10 2.63
CA THR A 46 0.74 -1.33 2.90
C THR A 46 -0.39 -1.81 3.81
N GLU A 47 -0.65 -1.15 4.94
CA GLU A 47 -1.73 -1.49 5.88
C GLU A 47 -3.10 -1.48 5.18
N LEU A 48 -3.41 -0.46 4.38
CA LEU A 48 -4.65 -0.40 3.59
C LEU A 48 -4.76 -1.53 2.55
N CYS A 49 -3.63 -2.01 2.02
CA CYS A 49 -3.60 -3.15 1.12
C CYS A 49 -3.87 -4.47 1.87
N LEU A 50 -3.31 -4.62 3.08
CA LEU A 50 -3.55 -5.75 3.97
C LEU A 50 -5.02 -5.77 4.46
N VAL A 51 -5.54 -4.66 4.94
CA VAL A 51 -6.97 -4.49 5.30
C VAL A 51 -7.89 -4.85 4.13
N ALA A 52 -7.61 -4.33 2.93
CA ALA A 52 -8.41 -4.64 1.75
C ALA A 52 -8.40 -6.14 1.42
N THR A 53 -7.24 -6.81 1.50
CA THR A 53 -7.06 -8.21 1.09
C THR A 53 -7.45 -9.22 2.17
N ARG A 54 -7.05 -9.01 3.43
CA ARG A 54 -7.31 -9.88 4.58
C ARG A 54 -8.70 -9.65 5.17
N THR A 55 -9.00 -8.45 5.67
CA THR A 55 -10.28 -8.15 6.34
C THR A 55 -11.46 -8.21 5.37
N PHE A 56 -11.31 -7.67 4.16
CA PHE A 56 -12.42 -7.52 3.20
C PHE A 56 -12.37 -8.46 1.98
N GLY A 57 -11.33 -9.29 1.82
CA GLY A 57 -11.23 -10.28 0.73
C GLY A 57 -11.16 -9.66 -0.68
N LEU A 58 -10.78 -8.39 -0.78
CA LEU A 58 -10.70 -7.63 -2.03
C LEU A 58 -9.40 -7.94 -2.77
N THR A 59 -9.43 -7.88 -4.10
CA THR A 59 -8.19 -7.64 -4.85
C THR A 59 -7.79 -6.18 -4.71
N CYS A 60 -6.51 -5.91 -4.41
CA CYS A 60 -5.97 -4.57 -4.26
C CYS A 60 -4.91 -4.29 -5.34
N SER A 61 -4.79 -3.04 -5.78
CA SER A 61 -3.61 -2.54 -6.51
C SER A 61 -3.20 -1.16 -6.00
N ILE A 62 -1.90 -0.88 -6.03
CA ILE A 62 -1.30 0.38 -5.60
C ILE A 62 -0.78 1.11 -6.84
N VAL A 63 -1.17 2.37 -7.00
CA VAL A 63 -0.69 3.25 -8.08
C VAL A 63 0.12 4.37 -7.44
N ASP A 64 1.43 4.40 -7.69
CA ASP A 64 2.31 5.47 -7.21
C ASP A 64 2.29 6.66 -8.19
N CYS A 65 1.71 7.78 -7.78
CA CYS A 65 1.54 8.94 -8.66
C CYS A 65 2.67 9.95 -8.48
N THR A 66 3.23 10.38 -9.60
CA THR A 66 4.33 11.35 -9.70
C THR A 66 4.00 12.40 -10.75
N PRO A 67 4.70 13.55 -10.78
CA PRO A 67 4.56 14.54 -11.85
C PRO A 67 4.89 14.01 -13.27
N SER A 68 5.55 12.85 -13.37
CA SER A 68 5.88 12.14 -14.61
C SER A 68 4.94 10.97 -14.97
N THR A 69 4.00 10.58 -14.10
CA THR A 69 3.10 9.45 -14.35
C THR A 69 2.23 9.71 -15.60
N THR A 70 2.28 8.82 -16.59
CA THR A 70 1.48 8.95 -17.81
C THR A 70 0.11 8.26 -17.68
N LEU A 71 -0.73 8.43 -18.71
CA LEU A 71 -2.02 7.74 -18.80
C LEU A 71 -1.87 6.21 -18.94
N ASP A 72 -0.82 5.72 -19.60
CA ASP A 72 -0.58 4.27 -19.79
C ASP A 72 -0.01 3.64 -18.51
N ASP A 73 0.86 4.35 -17.79
CA ASP A 73 1.33 3.93 -16.45
C ASP A 73 0.16 3.84 -15.46
N PHE A 74 -0.68 4.88 -15.40
CA PHE A 74 -1.86 4.88 -14.56
C PHE A 74 -2.82 3.75 -14.94
N ALA A 75 -3.15 3.61 -16.23
CA ALA A 75 -4.13 2.62 -16.68
C ALA A 75 -3.65 1.17 -16.53
N SER A 76 -2.34 0.91 -16.70
CA SER A 76 -1.77 -0.42 -16.48
C SER A 76 -1.69 -0.78 -15.00
N ALA A 77 -1.33 0.17 -14.12
CA ALA A 77 -1.26 -0.06 -12.67
C ALA A 77 -2.62 -0.35 -11.99
N LEU A 78 -3.75 -0.03 -12.64
CA LEU A 78 -5.08 -0.44 -12.16
C LEU A 78 -5.35 -1.95 -12.34
N LEU A 79 -4.62 -2.62 -13.25
CA LEU A 79 -4.93 -3.96 -13.72
C LEU A 79 -4.14 -5.02 -12.95
N LEU A 80 -4.86 -6.03 -12.49
CA LEU A 80 -4.24 -7.24 -11.96
C LEU A 80 -3.53 -8.00 -13.08
N PRO A 81 -2.36 -8.62 -12.81
CA PRO A 81 -1.72 -9.50 -13.77
C PRO A 81 -2.66 -10.67 -14.13
N PRO A 82 -2.68 -11.12 -15.41
CA PRO A 82 -3.57 -12.18 -15.84
C PRO A 82 -3.23 -13.47 -15.10
N LYS A 83 -4.22 -14.06 -14.41
CA LYS A 83 -4.04 -15.33 -13.71
C LYS A 83 -3.82 -16.42 -14.76
N SER A 84 -2.60 -16.92 -14.85
CA SER A 84 -2.21 -18.05 -15.68
C SER A 84 -2.89 -19.31 -15.16
N THR A 85 -4.02 -19.67 -15.78
CA THR A 85 -4.76 -20.91 -15.53
C THR A 85 -3.98 -22.11 -16.07
N GLN A 86 -2.89 -22.46 -15.39
CA GLN A 86 -2.29 -23.78 -15.48
C GLN A 86 -3.30 -24.80 -14.94
N GLN A 87 -4.19 -25.26 -15.80
CA GLN A 87 -4.87 -26.53 -15.55
C GLN A 87 -3.78 -27.59 -15.39
N PRO A 88 -3.76 -28.38 -14.30
CA PRO A 88 -2.86 -29.51 -14.22
C PRO A 88 -3.22 -30.46 -15.36
N GLN A 89 -2.29 -30.67 -16.29
CA GLN A 89 -2.42 -31.71 -17.30
C GLN A 89 -2.39 -33.05 -16.56
N GLN A 90 -3.57 -33.62 -16.29
CA GLN A 90 -3.63 -35.02 -15.93
C GLN A 90 -3.14 -35.83 -17.14
N PRO A 91 -2.15 -36.73 -16.96
CA PRO A 91 -1.73 -37.58 -18.05
C PRO A 91 -2.84 -38.57 -18.37
N ASP A 92 -3.52 -38.38 -19.51
CA ASP A 92 -4.55 -39.29 -20.03
C ASP A 92 -3.93 -40.64 -20.38
N TYR A 93 -3.77 -41.51 -19.38
CA TYR A 93 -3.29 -42.89 -19.53
C TYR A 93 -4.33 -43.82 -20.20
N PHE A 94 -5.52 -43.32 -20.56
CA PHE A 94 -6.62 -44.13 -21.08
C PHE A 94 -6.99 -43.85 -22.54
N ALA A 95 -6.73 -44.88 -23.36
CA ALA A 95 -7.39 -45.21 -24.63
C ALA A 95 -7.11 -44.33 -25.85
N HIS A 96 -6.48 -44.94 -26.86
CA HIS A 96 -6.37 -44.41 -28.21
C HIS A 96 -7.75 -44.27 -28.88
N GLY A 97 -8.02 -43.10 -29.46
CA GLY A 97 -9.17 -42.87 -30.35
C GLY A 97 -8.91 -41.63 -31.22
N PRO A 98 -9.33 -41.62 -32.51
CA PRO A 98 -9.01 -40.54 -33.44
C PRO A 98 -9.87 -39.29 -33.18
N ARG A 99 -9.51 -38.52 -32.14
CA ARG A 99 -10.14 -37.23 -31.83
C ARG A 99 -9.54 -36.10 -32.65
N ARG A 100 -10.41 -35.23 -33.17
CA ARG A 100 -10.03 -34.00 -33.88
C ARG A 100 -9.19 -33.10 -32.96
N SER A 101 -8.10 -32.54 -33.47
CA SER A 101 -7.37 -31.45 -32.81
C SER A 101 -8.24 -30.19 -32.77
N VAL A 102 -9.03 -30.04 -31.71
CA VAL A 102 -9.61 -28.75 -31.35
C VAL A 102 -8.51 -27.99 -30.60
N HIS A 103 -7.98 -26.95 -31.22
CA HIS A 103 -6.97 -26.09 -30.60
C HIS A 103 -7.60 -25.30 -29.45
N ALA A 104 -7.61 -25.91 -28.26
CA ALA A 104 -7.90 -25.25 -27.01
C ALA A 104 -6.73 -24.32 -26.64
N SER A 105 -6.60 -23.21 -27.36
CA SER A 105 -5.77 -22.09 -26.94
C SER A 105 -6.19 -21.71 -25.51
N PRO A 106 -5.27 -21.65 -24.53
CA PRO A 106 -5.64 -21.26 -23.18
C PRO A 106 -6.26 -19.86 -23.23
N LEU A 107 -7.50 -19.73 -22.74
CA LEU A 107 -8.09 -18.40 -22.54
C LEU A 107 -7.28 -17.71 -21.45
N LEU A 108 -6.35 -16.85 -21.88
CA LEU A 108 -5.73 -15.86 -21.01
C LEU A 108 -6.86 -15.05 -20.38
N SER A 109 -7.02 -15.17 -19.06
CA SER A 109 -7.99 -14.36 -18.33
C SER A 109 -7.63 -12.89 -18.54
N SER A 110 -8.56 -12.12 -19.12
CA SER A 110 -8.33 -10.71 -19.42
C SER A 110 -7.98 -9.96 -18.14
N SER A 111 -6.85 -9.23 -18.14
CA SER A 111 -6.41 -8.42 -17.01
C SER A 111 -7.56 -7.52 -16.52
N GLN A 112 -7.94 -7.68 -15.27
CA GLN A 112 -9.12 -7.04 -14.68
C GLN A 112 -8.68 -5.92 -13.73
N ILE A 113 -9.44 -4.83 -13.68
CA ILE A 113 -9.26 -3.80 -12.64
C ILE A 113 -9.49 -4.43 -11.25
N ALA A 114 -8.64 -4.07 -10.29
CA ALA A 114 -8.75 -4.55 -8.91
C ALA A 114 -10.01 -4.00 -8.19
N ASN A 115 -10.41 -4.61 -7.07
CA ASN A 115 -11.56 -4.17 -6.28
C ASN A 115 -11.26 -2.94 -5.41
N CYS A 116 -10.03 -2.82 -4.92
CA CYS A 116 -9.51 -1.66 -4.23
C CYS A 116 -8.34 -1.08 -5.03
N ILE A 117 -8.36 0.24 -5.26
CA ILE A 117 -7.24 0.97 -5.84
C ILE A 117 -6.75 1.98 -4.82
N LEU A 118 -5.48 1.88 -4.44
CA LEU A 118 -4.79 2.82 -3.56
C LEU A 118 -3.91 3.74 -4.42
N ALA A 119 -4.38 4.97 -4.66
CA ALA A 119 -3.68 5.93 -5.50
C ALA A 119 -2.81 6.86 -4.63
N LYS A 120 -1.57 6.46 -4.38
CA LYS A 120 -0.61 7.28 -3.63
C LYS A 120 -0.37 8.60 -4.35
N ASN A 121 -0.36 9.71 -3.62
CA ASN A 121 0.04 11.04 -4.12
C ASN A 121 -0.65 11.50 -5.42
N LEU A 122 -1.93 11.14 -5.59
CA LEU A 122 -2.73 11.49 -6.78
C LEU A 122 -2.83 13.02 -7.03
N ASN A 123 -2.61 13.86 -6.02
CA ASN A 123 -2.47 15.31 -6.16
C ASN A 123 -1.27 15.71 -7.04
N LEU A 124 -0.15 14.97 -6.96
CA LEU A 124 1.07 15.20 -7.73
C LEU A 124 0.97 14.72 -9.19
N ALA A 125 -0.04 13.90 -9.51
CA ALA A 125 -0.26 13.38 -10.85
C ALA A 125 -0.63 14.51 -11.84
N PRO A 126 -0.19 14.45 -13.11
CA PRO A 126 -0.64 15.35 -14.16
C PRO A 126 -2.18 15.46 -14.23
N LYS A 127 -2.69 16.64 -14.59
CA LYS A 127 -4.14 16.89 -14.67
C LYS A 127 -4.88 15.90 -15.58
N SER A 128 -4.23 15.39 -16.63
CA SER A 128 -4.76 14.31 -17.48
C SER A 128 -4.99 13.00 -16.72
N VAL A 129 -4.08 12.60 -15.83
CA VAL A 129 -4.22 11.40 -14.98
C VAL A 129 -5.34 11.60 -13.95
N GLN A 130 -5.44 12.78 -13.35
CA GLN A 130 -6.56 13.11 -12.45
C GLN A 130 -7.92 13.13 -13.19
N ILE A 131 -7.96 13.60 -14.43
CA ILE A 131 -9.16 13.50 -15.29
C ILE A 131 -9.46 12.02 -15.61
N GLN A 132 -8.45 11.20 -15.88
CA GLN A 132 -8.66 9.77 -16.16
C GLN A 132 -9.18 9.01 -14.94
N ALA A 133 -8.74 9.37 -13.73
CA ALA A 133 -9.31 8.90 -12.48
C ALA A 133 -10.78 9.34 -12.32
N LEU A 134 -11.10 10.62 -12.57
CA LEU A 134 -12.47 11.15 -12.54
C LEU A 134 -13.39 10.43 -13.53
N GLU A 135 -12.93 10.13 -14.74
CA GLU A 135 -13.65 9.31 -15.73
C GLU A 135 -13.91 7.90 -15.22
N LEU A 136 -12.94 7.27 -14.56
CA LEU A 136 -13.09 5.94 -13.94
C LEU A 136 -14.15 5.96 -12.82
N LEU A 137 -14.17 6.97 -11.95
CA LEU A 137 -15.20 7.10 -10.91
C LEU A 137 -16.59 7.30 -11.53
N ARG A 138 -16.70 8.19 -12.52
CA ARG A 138 -17.97 8.54 -13.19
C ARG A 138 -18.56 7.42 -14.04
N THR A 139 -17.72 6.67 -14.75
CA THR A 139 -18.17 5.71 -15.79
C THR A 139 -17.96 4.25 -15.40
N ARG A 140 -17.21 3.99 -14.31
CA ARG A 140 -16.68 2.68 -13.91
C ARG A 140 -15.92 2.01 -15.06
N ARG A 141 -15.24 2.79 -15.93
CA ARG A 141 -14.43 2.31 -17.06
C ARG A 141 -13.12 3.08 -17.20
N ILE A 142 -12.12 2.44 -17.79
CA ILE A 142 -10.92 3.08 -18.30
C ILE A 142 -10.58 2.56 -19.70
N PHE A 143 -10.00 3.43 -20.52
CA PHE A 143 -9.51 3.10 -21.86
C PHE A 143 -8.02 2.80 -21.79
N THR A 144 -7.64 1.54 -22.02
CA THR A 144 -6.25 1.15 -22.24
C THR A 144 -5.93 1.20 -23.73
N ARG A 145 -4.65 1.16 -24.10
CA ARG A 145 -4.19 1.11 -25.50
C ARG A 145 -4.80 -0.03 -26.34
N THR A 146 -5.28 -1.11 -25.72
CA THR A 146 -5.77 -2.33 -26.39
C THR A 146 -7.22 -2.69 -26.08
N SER A 147 -7.84 -2.13 -25.03
CA SER A 147 -9.15 -2.56 -24.53
C SER A 147 -9.82 -1.52 -23.63
N VAL A 148 -11.16 -1.53 -23.57
CA VAL A 148 -11.91 -0.81 -22.54
C VAL A 148 -12.14 -1.74 -21.36
N GLN A 149 -11.55 -1.40 -20.21
CA GLN A 149 -11.69 -2.20 -18.99
C GLN A 149 -12.78 -1.60 -18.10
N THR A 150 -13.63 -2.44 -17.53
CA THR A 150 -14.73 -2.03 -16.64
C THR A 150 -14.42 -2.42 -15.20
N ALA A 151 -14.60 -1.49 -14.27
CA ALA A 151 -14.34 -1.70 -12.86
C ALA A 151 -15.32 -2.72 -12.25
N PRO A 152 -14.91 -3.52 -11.25
CA PRO A 152 -15.81 -4.47 -10.60
C PRO A 152 -17.06 -3.81 -9.99
N LYS A 153 -18.13 -4.59 -9.80
CA LYS A 153 -19.36 -4.12 -9.14
C LYS A 153 -19.10 -3.61 -7.71
N GLN A 154 -18.22 -4.29 -7.00
CA GLN A 154 -17.65 -3.87 -5.71
C GLN A 154 -16.27 -3.30 -6.00
N PHE A 155 -16.22 -1.98 -6.15
CA PHE A 155 -15.02 -1.22 -6.50
C PHE A 155 -14.99 0.07 -5.68
N ILE A 156 -13.88 0.25 -4.95
CA ILE A 156 -13.51 1.48 -4.24
C ILE A 156 -12.16 1.98 -4.79
N PHE A 157 -11.94 3.28 -4.65
CA PHE A 157 -10.76 3.98 -5.15
C PHE A 157 -10.41 5.02 -4.10
N ILE A 158 -9.20 4.92 -3.55
CA ILE A 158 -8.78 5.65 -2.37
C ILE A 158 -7.48 6.39 -2.70
N PRO A 159 -7.51 7.73 -2.91
CA PRO A 159 -6.30 8.52 -2.91
C PRO A 159 -5.69 8.48 -1.51
N VAL A 160 -4.42 8.09 -1.43
CA VAL A 160 -3.62 8.06 -0.20
C VAL A 160 -2.63 9.21 -0.32
N LEU A 161 -2.83 10.31 0.40
CA LEU A 161 -2.13 11.57 0.16
C LEU A 161 -1.32 12.03 1.38
N GLU A 162 -0.15 12.60 1.12
CA GLU A 162 0.66 13.28 2.13
C GLU A 162 0.01 14.57 2.62
N ALA A 163 0.02 14.78 3.94
CA ALA A 163 -0.51 15.97 4.60
C ALA A 163 0.22 16.22 5.93
N GLU A 164 0.36 17.48 6.35
CA GLU A 164 1.08 17.83 7.59
C GLU A 164 0.24 17.58 8.85
N ALA A 165 -1.09 17.68 8.73
CA ALA A 165 -2.05 17.57 9.82
C ALA A 165 -3.47 17.30 9.25
N PRO A 166 -4.45 16.90 10.08
CA PRO A 166 -5.84 16.73 9.66
C PRO A 166 -6.36 17.92 8.83
N GLY A 167 -6.76 17.64 7.59
CA GLY A 167 -7.28 18.64 6.64
C GLY A 167 -6.24 19.58 5.99
N LYS A 168 -4.98 19.56 6.43
CA LYS A 168 -3.85 20.36 5.90
C LYS A 168 -2.95 19.53 4.97
N GLY A 169 -3.31 19.50 3.70
CA GLY A 169 -2.48 18.93 2.64
C GLY A 169 -2.90 19.49 1.28
N GLU A 170 -2.10 19.21 0.26
CA GLU A 170 -2.53 19.43 -1.12
C GLU A 170 -3.72 18.54 -1.46
N ARG A 171 -4.60 19.03 -2.34
CA ARG A 171 -5.78 18.30 -2.78
C ARG A 171 -5.69 18.00 -4.26
N VAL A 172 -6.29 16.89 -4.65
CA VAL A 172 -6.67 16.63 -6.03
C VAL A 172 -7.54 17.77 -6.58
N THR A 173 -7.62 17.91 -7.90
CA THR A 173 -8.46 18.93 -8.56
C THR A 173 -9.89 18.94 -8.02
N PRO A 174 -10.56 20.11 -7.85
CA PRO A 174 -11.86 20.20 -7.19
C PRO A 174 -12.91 19.22 -7.74
N HIS A 175 -13.04 19.12 -9.07
CA HIS A 175 -13.99 18.20 -9.71
C HIS A 175 -13.71 16.70 -9.47
N LEU A 176 -12.49 16.34 -9.05
CA LEU A 176 -12.15 15.00 -8.58
C LEU A 176 -12.38 14.90 -7.05
N ASN A 177 -12.08 15.94 -6.27
CA ASN A 177 -12.42 16.02 -4.84
C ASN A 177 -13.94 15.81 -4.61
N ASP A 178 -14.79 16.38 -5.47
CA ASP A 178 -16.25 16.27 -5.42
C ASP A 178 -16.81 14.83 -5.55
N PHE A 179 -15.97 13.84 -5.88
CA PHE A 179 -16.34 12.42 -6.02
C PHE A 179 -15.98 11.55 -4.81
N PHE A 180 -15.44 12.13 -3.74
CA PHE A 180 -15.15 11.43 -2.49
C PHE A 180 -16.09 11.89 -1.37
N SER A 181 -16.82 10.95 -0.76
CA SER A 181 -17.75 11.22 0.35
C SER A 181 -17.10 11.15 1.72
N LEU A 182 -15.99 10.42 1.84
CA LEU A 182 -15.18 10.31 3.05
C LEU A 182 -13.83 11.00 2.87
N ALA A 183 -13.38 11.72 3.90
CA ALA A 183 -12.01 12.19 4.03
C ALA A 183 -11.51 11.84 5.43
N HIS A 184 -10.56 10.89 5.50
CA HIS A 184 -9.99 10.41 6.75
C HIS A 184 -8.55 10.93 6.95
N TRP A 185 -8.16 11.13 8.20
CA TRP A 185 -6.77 11.32 8.60
C TRP A 185 -6.37 10.16 9.50
N HIS A 186 -5.36 9.41 9.08
CA HIS A 186 -4.75 8.38 9.90
C HIS A 186 -3.51 8.96 10.60
N ASP A 187 -3.57 8.95 11.92
CA ASP A 187 -2.49 9.36 12.80
C ASP A 187 -1.56 8.16 13.07
N PRO A 188 -0.27 8.20 12.68
CA PRO A 188 0.63 7.06 12.83
C PRO A 188 0.80 6.55 14.27
N ASP A 189 0.51 7.38 15.27
CA ASP A 189 0.50 6.99 16.69
C ASP A 189 -0.63 6.00 17.03
N GLN A 190 -1.54 5.68 16.09
CA GLN A 190 -2.52 4.58 16.20
C GLN A 190 -1.96 3.20 15.80
N GLY A 191 -0.80 3.13 15.13
CA GLY A 191 -0.17 1.88 14.69
C GLY A 191 -0.74 1.28 13.39
N PHE A 192 -0.15 0.16 12.95
CA PHE A 192 -0.46 -0.51 11.68
C PHE A 192 -0.70 -2.01 11.92
N VAL A 193 -1.87 -2.32 12.49
CA VAL A 193 -2.20 -3.63 13.09
C VAL A 193 -1.95 -4.81 12.15
N ASN A 194 -2.28 -4.72 10.86
CA ASN A 194 -2.07 -5.83 9.93
C ASN A 194 -0.59 -6.00 9.54
N ILE A 195 0.20 -4.93 9.52
CA ILE A 195 1.67 -5.03 9.37
C ILE A 195 2.27 -5.66 10.63
N ASP A 196 1.89 -5.19 11.81
CA ASP A 196 2.40 -5.69 13.09
C ASP A 196 2.11 -7.21 13.24
N GLU A 197 0.90 -7.66 12.87
CA GLU A 197 0.54 -9.09 12.84
C GLU A 197 1.35 -9.91 11.82
N GLU A 198 1.76 -9.34 10.68
CA GLU A 198 2.58 -10.06 9.68
C GLU A 198 4.02 -10.24 10.16
N ASP A 199 4.59 -9.20 10.76
CA ASP A 199 5.92 -9.19 11.37
C ASP A 199 6.02 -10.23 12.51
N GLU A 200 4.98 -10.34 13.36
CA GLU A 200 4.92 -11.38 14.40
C GLU A 200 4.85 -12.80 13.82
N VAL A 201 4.04 -13.01 12.77
CA VAL A 201 3.89 -14.33 12.13
C VAL A 201 5.19 -14.77 11.43
N GLU A 202 5.91 -13.87 10.74
CA GLU A 202 7.20 -14.20 10.13
C GLU A 202 8.23 -14.56 11.21
N ARG A 203 8.34 -13.77 12.29
CA ARG A 203 9.27 -14.03 13.41
C ARG A 203 8.99 -15.37 14.10
N GLY A 204 7.73 -15.67 14.41
CA GLY A 204 7.33 -16.93 15.02
C GLY A 204 7.62 -18.14 14.12
N SER A 205 7.44 -17.99 12.81
CA SER A 205 7.81 -19.01 11.82
C SER A 205 9.32 -19.26 11.79
N ALA A 206 10.13 -18.20 11.74
CA ALA A 206 11.58 -18.28 11.70
C ALA A 206 12.18 -18.96 12.96
N GLU A 207 11.69 -18.64 14.16
CA GLU A 207 12.21 -19.24 15.40
C GLU A 207 11.91 -20.76 15.49
N SER A 208 10.81 -21.21 14.87
CA SER A 208 10.41 -22.63 14.88
C SER A 208 11.41 -23.56 14.17
N VAL A 209 12.20 -23.04 13.23
CA VAL A 209 13.17 -23.81 12.43
C VAL A 209 14.44 -24.12 13.23
N ASN A 210 14.91 -23.19 14.06
CA ASN A 210 16.19 -23.33 14.77
C ASN A 210 16.18 -24.39 15.88
N ARG A 211 15.02 -24.75 16.44
CA ARG A 211 14.92 -25.65 17.61
C ARG A 211 14.99 -27.16 17.27
N ARG A 212 15.46 -27.56 16.07
CA ARG A 212 15.47 -28.97 15.61
C ARG A 212 16.84 -29.62 15.37
N ASN A 213 17.96 -28.92 15.55
CA ASN A 213 19.30 -29.46 15.26
C ASN A 213 20.22 -29.71 16.48
N ASP A 214 19.89 -29.23 17.68
CA ASP A 214 20.71 -29.45 18.88
C ASP A 214 20.53 -30.87 19.45
N SER A 215 21.11 -31.87 18.80
CA SER A 215 21.14 -33.27 19.26
C SER A 215 22.35 -34.07 18.77
N ASN A 216 23.54 -33.46 18.73
CA ASN A 216 24.79 -34.24 18.75
C ASN A 216 25.93 -33.43 19.39
N SER A 217 26.59 -33.98 20.43
CA SER A 217 27.61 -33.28 21.22
C SER A 217 28.90 -34.09 21.33
N ALA A 218 29.99 -33.53 20.79
CA ALA A 218 31.38 -33.97 20.93
C ALA A 218 32.27 -32.71 20.69
N LEU A 219 33.15 -32.27 21.61
CA LEU A 219 34.45 -32.85 22.00
C LEU A 219 35.52 -32.76 20.88
N VAL A 220 36.71 -32.14 21.02
CA VAL A 220 37.42 -31.56 22.22
C VAL A 220 37.98 -30.10 21.94
N PRO A 221 39.25 -29.60 22.17
CA PRO A 221 39.51 -28.13 22.31
C PRO A 221 40.63 -27.54 21.40
N GLU A 222 41.14 -26.34 21.76
CA GLU A 222 42.48 -25.70 21.54
C GLU A 222 43.23 -25.92 20.19
N SER A 223 43.76 -24.89 19.51
CA SER A 223 44.14 -23.51 19.91
C SER A 223 44.13 -22.60 18.64
N VAL A 224 44.60 -21.34 18.57
CA VAL A 224 45.57 -20.53 19.35
C VAL A 224 45.11 -19.05 19.36
N ARG A 225 45.58 -18.23 20.32
CA ARG A 225 45.61 -16.75 20.19
C ARG A 225 46.94 -16.18 20.66
N LEU A 226 47.48 -15.21 19.91
CA LEU A 226 48.59 -14.34 20.34
C LEU A 226 48.13 -12.87 20.33
N ALA A 227 48.91 -12.02 21.01
CA ALA A 227 48.73 -10.58 21.24
C ALA A 227 48.14 -9.76 20.05
N SER A 228 47.46 -8.63 20.27
CA SER A 228 47.75 -7.60 21.30
C SER A 228 46.51 -6.86 21.84
N GLN A 229 46.72 -5.98 22.83
CA GLN A 229 45.66 -5.38 23.65
C GLN A 229 46.04 -3.96 24.13
N ILE A 230 45.10 -2.98 24.00
CA ILE A 230 45.05 -1.64 24.65
C ILE A 230 46.28 -0.69 24.47
N PRO A 231 46.32 0.60 24.96
CA PRO A 231 45.28 1.43 25.63
C PRO A 231 45.09 2.92 25.15
N LEU A 232 43.88 3.47 25.44
CA LEU A 232 43.54 4.76 26.10
C LEU A 232 43.88 6.20 25.55
N GLU A 233 42.84 7.05 25.61
CA GLU A 233 42.72 8.43 26.17
C GLU A 233 43.24 9.75 25.54
N SER A 234 42.26 10.61 25.19
CA SER A 234 41.93 11.94 25.80
C SER A 234 42.80 13.21 25.66
N LYS A 235 42.21 14.24 25.00
CA LYS A 235 42.01 15.67 25.41
C LYS A 235 41.43 16.46 24.20
N VAL A 236 40.47 17.40 24.26
CA VAL A 236 40.10 18.51 25.18
C VAL A 236 40.97 19.77 24.99
N LEU A 237 40.44 20.84 24.34
CA LEU A 237 40.08 22.17 24.91
C LEU A 237 39.95 23.32 23.87
N THR A 238 38.98 24.25 24.07
CA THR A 238 38.89 25.66 23.53
C THR A 238 38.82 25.92 22.00
N GLY A 239 38.23 27.02 21.49
CA GLY A 239 37.47 28.16 22.07
C GLY A 239 36.77 28.95 20.94
N ARG A 240 35.51 29.43 21.08
CA ARG A 240 35.03 30.73 21.61
C ARG A 240 35.26 31.98 20.71
N ALA A 241 34.14 32.64 20.35
CA ALA A 241 33.97 33.98 19.74
C ALA A 241 34.44 34.16 18.26
N GLY A 242 33.88 35.07 17.46
CA GLY A 242 32.73 35.98 17.69
C GLY A 242 32.51 37.00 16.56
N ASN A 243 31.57 37.93 16.76
CA ASN A 243 31.26 39.13 15.96
C ASN A 243 30.69 39.00 14.52
N GLN A 244 29.37 39.21 14.44
CA GLN A 244 28.73 40.16 13.50
C GLN A 244 29.25 41.61 13.78
N PRO A 245 29.05 42.66 12.92
CA PRO A 245 27.70 43.12 12.53
C PRO A 245 27.53 43.94 11.21
N SER A 246 26.29 44.40 11.00
CA SER A 246 25.88 45.68 10.37
C SER A 246 25.65 45.83 8.85
N ARG A 247 24.35 45.84 8.50
CA ARG A 247 23.60 46.87 7.74
C ARG A 247 24.17 47.51 6.44
N THR A 248 23.30 47.62 5.43
CA THR A 248 22.84 48.90 4.83
C THR A 248 21.46 48.70 4.15
N THR A 249 20.74 49.78 3.82
CA THR A 249 19.30 49.83 3.51
C THR A 249 18.96 50.24 2.07
N GLN A 250 17.84 49.74 1.53
CA GLN A 250 16.76 50.48 0.83
C GLN A 250 15.68 49.47 0.34
N SER A 251 14.36 49.70 0.32
CA SER A 251 13.48 50.89 0.38
C SER A 251 13.11 51.54 -0.96
N THR A 252 12.13 50.96 -1.65
CA THR A 252 11.25 51.64 -2.62
C THR A 252 9.82 51.10 -2.54
N SER A 253 8.84 51.98 -2.66
CA SER A 253 7.39 51.69 -2.72
C SER A 253 6.82 52.17 -4.05
N PRO A 254 5.69 51.62 -4.54
CA PRO A 254 5.14 51.93 -5.86
C PRO A 254 4.26 53.18 -5.89
N SER A 255 3.96 53.62 -7.12
CA SER A 255 2.82 54.46 -7.53
C SER A 255 2.01 53.70 -8.59
#